data_AF-A0A417L3E4-F1
#
_entry.id   AF-A0A417L3E4-F1
#
_cell.length_a   1.000
_cell.length_b   1.000
_cell.length_c   1.000
_cell.angle_alpha   90.00
_cell.angle_beta   90.00
_cell.angle_gamma   90.00
#
_symmetry.space_group_name_H-M   'P 1'
#
loop_
_entity.id
_entity.type
_entity.pdbx_description
1 polymer ?
#
loop_
_entity_poly.entity_id
_entity_poly.type
_entity_poly.pdbx_seq_one_letter_code
_entity_poly.pdbx_strand_id
1 'polypeptide(L)'
;MEEREPKIKKAVLNGRQLTVTYTEFRPEGDKDIVVKSEIPAHIDCTNAFKKLIPHFILLTEMKESDKVSERAAIVGMDNLTGDDDDFKNADVYGIKMGKNDSSTDTVILMGERYLQIGGSVDFSSPAQALESSDSEFEYPYINELNLAVQAVIYEVKEYLFNQKFAITQTTLDFEAVPDAPFEAGKMVDTDTGVVTPITVEKPKRGRKPKNQPLATAAAC
;
A
#
# COMPACT_ATOMS: atom_id res chain seq x y z
N MET A 1 33.45 16.14 -3.93
CA MET A 1 33.10 14.79 -3.42
C MET A 1 31.72 14.51 -3.95
N GLU A 2 31.54 13.43 -4.70
CA GLU A 2 30.19 13.01 -5.10
C GLU A 2 29.50 12.44 -3.87
N GLU A 3 28.48 13.12 -3.36
CA GLU A 3 27.54 12.53 -2.41
C GLU A 3 26.80 11.40 -3.12
N ARG A 4 27.06 10.17 -2.69
CA ARG A 4 26.36 8.99 -3.20
C ARG A 4 25.06 8.83 -2.42
N GLU A 5 23.96 8.69 -3.13
CA GLU A 5 22.65 8.48 -2.49
C GLU A 5 22.62 7.20 -1.64
N PRO A 6 21.93 7.20 -0.49
CA PRO A 6 21.75 6.00 0.32
C PRO A 6 21.08 4.86 -0.46
N LYS A 7 21.64 3.64 -0.36
CA LYS A 7 21.08 2.44 -1.02
C LYS A 7 20.23 1.63 -0.04
N ILE A 8 18.92 1.54 -0.29
CA ILE A 8 18.01 0.70 0.51
C ILE A 8 18.36 -0.78 0.30
N LYS A 9 18.60 -1.52 1.39
CA LYS A 9 18.89 -2.96 1.39
C LYS A 9 17.68 -3.79 1.78
N LYS A 10 16.86 -3.30 2.72
CA LYS A 10 15.67 -3.99 3.20
C LYS A 10 14.65 -2.97 3.69
N ALA A 11 13.38 -3.18 3.39
CA ALA A 11 12.28 -2.44 4.01
C ALA A 11 11.22 -3.44 4.47
N VAL A 12 10.71 -3.26 5.69
CA VAL A 12 9.65 -4.06 6.30
C VAL A 12 8.59 -3.11 6.81
N LEU A 13 7.35 -3.30 6.37
CA LEU A 13 6.17 -2.57 6.76
C LEU A 13 5.30 -3.45 7.66
N ASN A 14 5.11 -3.07 8.91
CA ASN A 14 4.16 -3.73 9.81
C ASN A 14 2.98 -2.78 10.07
N GLY A 15 1.86 -3.04 9.41
CA GLY A 15 0.77 -2.07 9.29
C GLY A 15 1.24 -0.81 8.56
N ARG A 16 1.59 0.23 9.32
CA ARG A 16 2.17 1.48 8.78
C ARG A 16 3.53 1.83 9.40
N GLN A 17 4.09 0.95 10.23
CA GLN A 17 5.40 1.15 10.83
C GLN A 17 6.48 0.54 9.95
N LEU A 18 7.45 1.33 9.52
CA LEU A 18 8.58 0.94 8.70
C LEU A 18 9.79 0.54 9.55
N THR A 19 10.43 -0.57 9.19
CA THR A 19 11.80 -0.88 9.58
C THR A 19 12.65 -0.98 8.32
N VAL A 20 13.62 -0.08 8.18
CA VAL A 20 14.43 0.05 6.97
C VAL A 20 15.89 -0.22 7.31
N THR A 21 16.57 -0.99 6.45
CA THR A 21 18.02 -1.13 6.45
C THR A 21 18.56 -0.52 5.17
N TYR A 22 19.50 0.41 5.26
CA TYR A 22 20.14 1.05 4.11
C TYR A 22 21.63 1.24 4.35
N THR A 23 22.38 1.37 3.26
CA THR A 23 23.80 1.70 3.29
C THR A 23 23.98 3.20 3.09
N GLU A 24 24.65 3.83 4.04
CA GLU A 24 25.13 5.20 3.94
C GLU A 24 26.60 5.19 3.49
N PHE A 25 26.88 5.92 2.42
CA PHE A 25 28.22 6.04 1.85
C PHE A 25 28.97 7.16 2.55
N ARG A 26 30.05 6.84 3.27
CA ARG A 26 30.88 7.82 3.98
C ARG A 26 32.33 7.75 3.51
N PRO A 27 33.11 8.84 3.62
CA PRO A 27 34.53 8.82 3.30
C PRO A 27 35.34 7.79 4.11
N GLU A 28 34.88 7.48 5.33
CA GLU A 28 35.51 6.54 6.26
C GLU A 28 35.16 5.06 5.95
N GLY A 29 34.25 4.83 5.00
CA GLY A 29 33.73 3.51 4.65
C GLY A 29 32.20 3.44 4.76
N ASP A 30 31.63 2.53 3.97
CA ASP A 30 30.20 2.31 3.90
C ASP A 30 29.67 1.72 5.21
N LYS A 31 28.54 2.26 5.70
CA LYS A 31 27.92 1.80 6.94
C LYS A 31 26.46 1.41 6.71
N ASP A 32 26.09 0.25 7.21
CA ASP A 32 24.69 -0.17 7.25
C ASP A 32 23.99 0.41 8.48
N ILE A 33 22.85 1.05 8.24
CA ILE A 33 22.01 1.69 9.24
C ILE A 33 20.66 1.00 9.23
N VAL A 34 20.15 0.70 10.43
CA VAL A 34 18.79 0.21 10.64
C VAL A 34 17.99 1.31 11.33
N VAL A 35 16.91 1.74 10.68
CA VAL A 35 15.97 2.74 11.20
C VAL A 35 14.62 2.08 11.42
N LYS A 36 14.02 2.32 12.59
CA LYS A 36 12.64 1.98 12.88
C LYS A 36 11.83 3.27 12.94
N SER A 37 10.67 3.28 12.29
CA SER A 37 9.76 4.42 12.32
C SER A 37 9.20 4.64 13.72
N GLU A 38 9.13 5.90 14.12
CA GLU A 38 8.39 6.32 15.32
C GLU A 38 6.97 6.78 14.93
N ILE A 39 6.85 7.46 13.78
CA ILE A 39 5.59 7.94 13.22
C ILE A 39 5.18 6.99 12.09
N PRO A 40 3.90 6.62 11.95
CA PRO A 40 3.45 5.80 10.83
C PRO A 40 3.80 6.43 9.48
N ALA A 41 4.16 5.61 8.50
CA ALA A 41 4.39 6.02 7.13
C ALA A 41 3.11 6.58 6.49
N HIS A 42 3.28 7.46 5.52
CA HIS A 42 2.19 7.96 4.69
C HIS A 42 1.51 6.80 3.94
N ILE A 43 0.20 6.93 3.65
CA ILE A 43 -0.58 5.85 3.01
C ILE A 43 -0.02 5.43 1.64
N ASP A 44 0.62 6.35 0.93
CA ASP A 44 1.30 6.07 -0.34
C ASP A 44 2.34 4.96 -0.22
N CYS A 45 3.06 4.90 0.92
CA CYS A 45 4.01 3.82 1.17
C CYS A 45 3.28 2.47 1.25
N THR A 46 2.19 2.39 2.01
CA THR A 46 1.34 1.18 2.06
C THR A 46 0.80 0.81 0.68
N ASN A 47 0.34 1.80 -0.10
CA ASN A 47 -0.16 1.57 -1.46
C ASN A 47 0.95 1.07 -2.40
N ALA A 48 2.19 1.53 -2.24
CA ALA A 48 3.33 1.03 -3.01
C ALA A 48 3.61 -0.45 -2.68
N PHE A 49 3.55 -0.85 -1.41
CA PHE A 49 3.67 -2.26 -1.03
C PHE A 49 2.52 -3.12 -1.61
N LYS A 50 1.29 -2.61 -1.62
CA LYS A 50 0.14 -3.34 -2.19
C LYS A 50 0.26 -3.64 -3.68
N LYS A 51 1.03 -2.83 -4.44
CA LYS A 51 1.32 -3.10 -5.86
C LYS A 51 2.23 -4.31 -6.07
N LEU A 52 2.97 -4.73 -5.04
CA LEU A 52 3.82 -5.93 -5.11
C LEU A 52 3.03 -7.23 -4.89
N ILE A 53 1.79 -7.17 -4.40
CA ILE A 53 0.99 -8.37 -4.08
C ILE A 53 0.75 -9.27 -5.31
N PRO A 54 0.30 -8.76 -6.47
CA PRO A 54 0.15 -9.58 -7.68
C PRO A 54 1.47 -10.25 -8.11
N HIS A 55 2.60 -9.54 -7.99
CA HIS A 55 3.92 -10.09 -8.29
C HIS A 55 4.31 -11.20 -7.31
N PHE A 56 4.05 -11.01 -6.02
CA PHE A 56 4.34 -12.00 -4.99
C PHE A 56 3.55 -13.29 -5.20
N ILE A 57 2.25 -13.18 -5.54
CA ILE A 57 1.40 -14.34 -5.88
C ILE A 57 2.00 -15.13 -7.05
N LEU A 58 2.44 -14.44 -8.11
CA LEU A 58 3.04 -15.09 -9.28
C LEU A 58 4.41 -15.73 -8.97
N LEU A 59 5.32 -14.99 -8.34
CA LEU A 59 6.68 -15.46 -8.04
C LEU A 59 6.71 -16.64 -7.06
N THR A 60 5.63 -16.85 -6.30
CA THR A 60 5.51 -17.96 -5.35
C THR A 60 4.51 -19.02 -5.81
N GLU A 61 4.04 -18.94 -7.06
CA GLU A 61 3.12 -19.89 -7.68
C GLU A 61 1.90 -20.21 -6.80
N MET A 62 1.33 -19.18 -6.18
CA MET A 62 0.17 -19.32 -5.32
C MET A 62 -1.08 -19.77 -6.11
N LYS A 63 -2.10 -20.29 -5.40
CA LYS A 63 -3.37 -20.71 -6.00
C LYS A 63 -4.03 -19.65 -6.90
N GLU A 64 -3.83 -18.37 -6.61
CA GLU A 64 -4.40 -17.23 -7.34
C GLU A 64 -3.56 -16.79 -8.55
N SER A 65 -2.42 -17.43 -8.84
CA SER A 65 -1.49 -17.06 -9.92
C SER A 65 -2.14 -17.03 -11.30
N ASP A 66 -2.95 -18.03 -11.63
CA ASP A 66 -3.67 -18.12 -12.91
C ASP A 66 -4.58 -16.89 -13.09
N LYS A 67 -5.32 -16.52 -12.04
CA LYS A 67 -6.21 -15.34 -12.05
C LYS A 67 -5.44 -14.04 -12.21
N VAL A 68 -4.29 -13.89 -11.53
CA VAL A 68 -3.43 -12.72 -11.72
C VAL A 68 -3.03 -12.62 -13.19
N SER A 69 -2.59 -13.71 -13.80
CA SER A 69 -2.12 -13.74 -15.19
C SER A 69 -3.25 -13.39 -16.17
N GLU A 70 -4.43 -14.00 -16.00
CA GLU A 70 -5.62 -13.71 -16.81
C GLU A 70 -6.03 -12.23 -16.72
N ARG A 71 -6.06 -11.66 -15.51
CA ARG A 71 -6.41 -10.26 -15.31
C ARG A 71 -5.35 -9.32 -15.84
N ALA A 72 -4.08 -9.62 -15.64
CA ALA A 72 -2.97 -8.82 -16.17
C ALA A 72 -3.02 -8.74 -17.70
N ALA A 73 -3.43 -9.80 -18.39
CA ALA A 73 -3.64 -9.79 -19.84
C ALA A 73 -4.77 -8.85 -20.31
N ILE A 74 -5.74 -8.52 -19.43
CA ILE A 74 -6.89 -7.67 -19.75
C ILE A 74 -6.61 -6.20 -19.40
N VAL A 75 -6.12 -5.94 -18.18
CA VAL A 75 -5.97 -4.57 -17.65
C VAL A 75 -4.53 -4.10 -17.55
N GLY A 76 -3.54 -4.96 -17.76
CA GLY A 76 -2.13 -4.69 -17.51
C GLY A 76 -1.73 -4.91 -16.05
N MET A 77 -0.51 -5.40 -15.84
CA MET A 77 0.01 -5.76 -14.51
C MET A 77 0.07 -4.55 -13.55
N ASP A 78 0.47 -3.38 -14.05
CA ASP A 78 0.59 -2.15 -13.27
C ASP A 78 -0.74 -1.64 -12.66
N ASN A 79 -1.86 -2.11 -13.19
CA ASN A 79 -3.20 -1.73 -12.74
C ASN A 79 -3.79 -2.71 -11.72
N LEU A 80 -3.10 -3.81 -11.41
CA LEU A 80 -3.50 -4.76 -10.38
C LEU A 80 -2.94 -4.34 -9.02
N THR A 81 -3.73 -4.51 -7.96
CA THR A 81 -3.29 -4.17 -6.60
C THR A 81 -3.83 -5.18 -5.59
N GLY A 82 -3.23 -5.28 -4.41
CA GLY A 82 -3.77 -6.15 -3.36
C GLY A 82 -5.16 -5.79 -2.82
N ASP A 83 -5.74 -4.65 -3.22
CA ASP A 83 -7.12 -4.28 -2.86
C ASP A 83 -8.17 -5.01 -3.72
N ASP A 84 -7.74 -5.67 -4.81
CA ASP A 84 -8.59 -6.54 -5.61
C ASP A 84 -9.14 -7.71 -4.77
N ASP A 85 -10.45 -7.96 -4.87
CA ASP A 85 -11.15 -9.01 -4.11
C ASP A 85 -10.51 -10.40 -4.27
N ASP A 86 -9.92 -10.67 -5.43
CA ASP A 86 -9.24 -11.93 -5.74
C ASP A 86 -7.93 -12.13 -4.98
N PHE A 87 -7.29 -11.06 -4.48
CA PHE A 87 -5.93 -11.09 -3.92
C PHE A 87 -5.88 -10.84 -2.42
N LYS A 88 -7.04 -10.64 -1.77
CA LYS A 88 -7.17 -10.37 -0.32
C LYS A 88 -6.55 -11.42 0.60
N ASN A 89 -6.25 -12.61 0.09
CA ASN A 89 -5.64 -13.69 0.85
C ASN A 89 -4.10 -13.61 0.89
N ALA A 90 -3.49 -12.59 0.26
CA ALA A 90 -2.05 -12.39 0.27
C ALA A 90 -1.72 -10.96 0.65
N ASP A 91 -0.61 -10.77 1.35
CA ASP A 91 -0.04 -9.45 1.65
C ASP A 91 1.47 -9.46 1.44
N VAL A 92 2.04 -8.30 1.13
CA VAL A 92 3.49 -8.09 1.00
C VAL A 92 3.90 -7.05 2.03
N TYR A 93 4.55 -7.52 3.09
CA TYR A 93 5.00 -6.68 4.19
C TYR A 93 6.47 -6.27 4.05
N GLY A 94 7.19 -6.69 3.01
CA GLY A 94 8.60 -6.35 2.92
C GLY A 94 9.30 -6.63 1.60
N ILE A 95 10.39 -5.91 1.38
CA ILE A 95 11.34 -6.15 0.29
C ILE A 95 12.75 -6.29 0.84
N LYS A 96 13.57 -7.12 0.18
CA LYS A 96 15.01 -7.23 0.43
C LYS A 96 15.75 -7.17 -0.90
N MET A 97 16.59 -6.15 -1.03
CA MET A 97 17.46 -5.97 -2.19
C MET A 97 18.72 -6.82 -2.04
N GLY A 98 19.15 -7.41 -3.15
CA GLY A 98 20.34 -8.21 -3.26
C GLY A 98 21.08 -7.95 -4.57
N LYS A 99 22.11 -8.76 -4.81
CA LYS A 99 22.79 -8.88 -6.09
C LYS A 99 22.98 -10.36 -6.38
N ASN A 100 22.89 -10.76 -7.64
CA ASN A 100 23.30 -12.09 -8.08
C ASN A 100 24.82 -12.13 -8.35
N ASP A 101 25.34 -13.30 -8.74
CA ASP A 101 26.76 -13.51 -9.06
C ASP A 101 27.23 -12.63 -10.23
N SER A 102 26.32 -12.27 -11.14
CA SER A 102 26.56 -11.34 -12.26
C SER A 102 26.49 -9.87 -11.85
N SER A 103 26.35 -9.55 -10.56
CA SER A 103 26.20 -8.21 -10.01
C SER A 103 24.92 -7.45 -10.40
N THR A 104 23.97 -8.12 -11.07
CA THR A 104 22.62 -7.62 -11.35
C THR A 104 21.84 -7.49 -10.04
N ASP A 105 21.12 -6.39 -9.88
CA ASP A 105 20.31 -6.16 -8.70
C ASP A 105 19.11 -7.15 -8.68
N THR A 106 18.89 -7.76 -7.52
CA THR A 106 17.80 -8.71 -7.29
C THR A 106 16.90 -8.24 -6.16
N VAL A 107 15.66 -8.73 -6.15
CA VAL A 107 14.70 -8.48 -5.08
C VAL A 107 14.15 -9.81 -4.54
N ILE A 108 13.97 -9.86 -3.23
CA ILE A 108 13.16 -10.88 -2.55
C ILE A 108 11.97 -10.16 -1.92
N LEU A 109 10.77 -10.59 -2.26
CA LEU A 109 9.53 -10.13 -1.63
C LEU A 109 9.27 -10.96 -0.38
N MET A 110 8.93 -10.30 0.73
CA MET A 110 8.54 -10.92 1.99
C MET A 110 7.04 -10.67 2.18
N GLY A 111 6.26 -11.73 2.32
CA GLY A 111 4.82 -11.63 2.39
C GLY A 111 4.20 -12.76 3.19
N GLU A 112 2.89 -12.67 3.34
CA GLU A 112 2.09 -13.66 4.05
C GLU A 112 0.88 -14.07 3.23
N ARG A 113 0.38 -15.29 3.49
CA ARG A 113 -0.86 -15.79 2.93
C ARG A 113 -1.84 -16.13 4.04
N TYR A 114 -3.03 -15.54 4.00
CA TYR A 114 -4.14 -15.87 4.88
C TYR A 114 -4.80 -17.19 4.47
N LEU A 115 -4.94 -18.10 5.43
CA LEU A 115 -5.50 -19.43 5.19
C LEU A 115 -7.00 -19.43 5.48
N GLN A 116 -7.75 -20.22 4.70
CA GLN A 116 -9.21 -20.39 4.90
C GLN A 116 -9.56 -21.05 6.24
N ILE A 117 -8.62 -21.82 6.80
CA ILE A 117 -8.77 -22.46 8.12
C ILE A 117 -8.48 -21.49 9.29
N GLY A 118 -8.12 -20.24 8.99
CA GLY A 118 -7.64 -19.24 9.95
C GLY A 118 -6.11 -19.19 10.04
N GLY A 119 -5.60 -18.05 10.48
CA GLY A 119 -4.16 -17.75 10.56
C GLY A 119 -3.53 -17.35 9.23
N SER A 120 -2.22 -17.13 9.25
CA SER A 120 -1.40 -16.83 8.08
C SER A 120 -0.12 -17.67 8.04
N VAL A 121 0.47 -17.77 6.86
CA VAL A 121 1.79 -18.37 6.63
C VAL A 121 2.69 -17.31 6.02
N ASP A 122 3.81 -17.04 6.70
CA ASP A 122 4.83 -16.10 6.25
C ASP A 122 5.87 -16.83 5.40
N PHE A 123 6.21 -16.26 4.25
CA PHE A 123 7.27 -16.78 3.40
C PHE A 123 7.84 -15.69 2.49
N SER A 124 8.92 -16.04 1.78
CA SER A 124 9.59 -15.13 0.87
C SER A 124 9.58 -15.67 -0.55
N SER A 125 9.53 -14.79 -1.53
CA SER A 125 9.70 -15.17 -2.93
C SER A 125 11.12 -15.70 -3.18
N PRO A 126 11.33 -16.45 -4.27
CA PRO A 126 12.65 -16.59 -4.86
C PRO A 126 13.29 -15.22 -5.12
N ALA A 127 14.62 -15.17 -5.15
CA ALA A 127 15.34 -13.96 -5.54
C ALA A 127 15.14 -13.71 -7.04
N GLN A 128 14.47 -12.61 -7.38
CA GLN A 128 14.14 -12.26 -8.75
C GLN A 128 15.06 -11.16 -9.24
N ALA A 129 15.66 -11.33 -10.42
CA ALA A 129 16.41 -10.26 -11.09
C ALA A 129 15.46 -9.13 -11.51
N LEU A 130 15.94 -7.89 -11.44
CA LEU A 130 15.18 -6.68 -11.81
C LEU A 130 15.50 -6.16 -13.22
N GLU A 131 16.40 -6.83 -13.93
CA GLU A 131 16.79 -6.51 -15.29
C GLU A 131 16.49 -7.69 -16.21
N SER A 132 16.03 -7.38 -17.42
CA SER A 132 15.69 -8.41 -18.38
C SER A 132 16.90 -9.25 -18.77
N SER A 133 16.68 -10.54 -18.99
CA SER A 133 17.70 -11.49 -19.41
C SER A 133 17.13 -12.41 -20.48
N ASP A 134 17.94 -12.88 -21.43
CA ASP A 134 17.51 -13.84 -22.46
C ASP A 134 17.29 -15.28 -21.91
N SER A 135 16.83 -15.41 -20.66
CA SER A 135 16.59 -16.67 -19.96
C SER A 135 15.20 -17.21 -20.28
N GLU A 136 15.08 -18.51 -20.53
CA GLU A 136 13.79 -19.19 -20.71
C GLU A 136 12.88 -19.10 -19.46
N PHE A 137 13.49 -18.96 -18.27
CA PHE A 137 12.79 -18.83 -16.99
C PHE A 137 12.66 -17.38 -16.53
N GLU A 138 12.75 -16.43 -17.46
CA GLU A 138 12.55 -15.02 -17.15
C GLU A 138 11.13 -14.75 -16.65
N TYR A 139 11.03 -13.92 -15.61
CA TYR A 139 9.75 -13.50 -15.08
C TYR A 139 9.03 -12.57 -16.08
N PRO A 140 7.81 -12.90 -16.55
CA PRO A 140 7.17 -12.19 -17.65
C PRO A 140 6.88 -10.70 -17.40
N TYR A 141 6.75 -10.30 -16.14
CA TYR A 141 6.41 -8.93 -15.72
C TYR A 141 7.58 -8.25 -15.02
N ILE A 142 8.81 -8.50 -15.49
CA ILE A 142 10.04 -8.01 -14.85
C ILE A 142 10.13 -6.47 -14.81
N ASN A 143 9.64 -5.81 -15.86
CA ASN A 143 9.66 -4.35 -15.95
C ASN A 143 8.68 -3.73 -14.94
N GLU A 144 7.47 -4.26 -14.87
CA GLU A 144 6.41 -3.86 -13.94
C GLU A 144 6.82 -4.13 -12.49
N LEU A 145 7.46 -5.29 -12.25
CA LEU A 145 8.05 -5.60 -10.94
C LEU A 145 9.11 -4.57 -10.55
N ASN A 146 10.02 -4.23 -11.47
CA ASN A 146 11.06 -3.24 -11.19
C ASN A 146 10.42 -1.88 -10.88
N LEU A 147 9.44 -1.42 -11.67
CA LEU A 147 8.71 -0.19 -11.39
C LEU A 147 8.02 -0.19 -10.02
N ALA A 148 7.35 -1.28 -9.65
CA ALA A 148 6.71 -1.42 -8.35
C ALA A 148 7.73 -1.41 -7.19
N VAL A 149 8.88 -2.08 -7.36
CA VAL A 149 9.97 -2.07 -6.38
C VAL A 149 10.59 -0.68 -6.24
N GLN A 150 10.83 0.03 -7.35
CA GLN A 150 11.33 1.41 -7.30
C GLN A 150 10.32 2.35 -6.63
N ALA A 151 9.02 2.16 -6.84
CA ALA A 151 7.98 2.93 -6.15
C ALA A 151 8.04 2.72 -4.63
N VAL A 152 8.24 1.49 -4.15
CA VAL A 152 8.44 1.22 -2.71
C VAL A 152 9.72 1.88 -2.20
N ILE A 153 10.83 1.76 -2.92
CA ILE A 153 12.10 2.40 -2.54
C ILE A 153 11.94 3.92 -2.46
N TYR A 154 11.23 4.52 -3.42
CA TYR A 154 10.94 5.93 -3.46
C TYR A 154 10.16 6.38 -2.22
N GLU A 155 9.03 5.75 -1.91
CA GLU A 155 8.23 6.09 -0.73
C GLU A 155 8.98 5.88 0.59
N VAL A 156 9.83 4.85 0.66
CA VAL A 156 10.71 4.63 1.82
C VAL A 156 11.74 5.75 1.97
N LYS A 157 12.34 6.22 0.87
CA LYS A 157 13.25 7.37 0.89
C LYS A 157 12.51 8.66 1.29
N GLU A 158 11.30 8.89 0.78
CA GLU A 158 10.46 10.03 1.16
C GLU A 158 10.16 10.05 2.66
N TYR A 159 9.86 8.89 3.25
CA TYR A 159 9.69 8.77 4.70
C TYR A 159 10.99 9.11 5.46
N LEU A 160 12.12 8.53 5.06
CA LEU A 160 13.39 8.66 5.79
C LEU A 160 14.02 10.05 5.68
N PHE A 161 13.97 10.67 4.50
CA PHE A 161 14.77 11.85 4.18
C PHE A 161 13.93 13.11 3.94
N ASN A 162 12.65 12.95 3.58
CA ASN A 162 11.76 14.07 3.24
C ASN A 162 10.58 14.22 4.21
N GLN A 163 10.56 13.46 5.31
CA GLN A 163 9.54 13.55 6.37
C GLN A 163 8.11 13.29 5.87
N LYS A 164 7.94 12.47 4.83
CA LYS A 164 6.63 12.06 4.32
C LYS A 164 6.02 10.97 5.21
N PHE A 165 5.52 11.38 6.38
CA PHE A 165 4.85 10.51 7.35
C PHE A 165 3.36 10.87 7.51
N ALA A 166 2.61 10.02 8.21
CA ALA A 166 1.21 10.27 8.54
C ALA A 166 1.07 11.47 9.49
N ILE A 167 0.01 12.26 9.33
CA ILE A 167 -0.28 13.38 10.24
C ILE A 167 -0.91 12.80 11.51
N THR A 168 -0.14 12.75 12.60
CA THR A 168 -0.62 12.27 13.89
C THR A 168 -1.16 13.44 14.72
N GLN A 169 -2.45 13.41 15.05
CA GLN A 169 -3.02 14.34 16.01
C GLN A 169 -2.65 13.90 17.42
N THR A 170 -1.73 14.61 18.06
CA THR A 170 -1.21 14.28 19.40
C THR A 170 -2.05 14.83 20.56
N THR A 171 -2.88 15.85 20.34
CA THR A 171 -3.75 16.43 21.37
C THR A 171 -5.16 16.70 20.85
N LEU A 172 -6.15 16.31 21.64
CA LEU A 172 -7.55 16.74 21.53
C LEU A 172 -7.77 17.78 22.62
N ASP A 173 -7.78 19.06 22.25
CA ASP A 173 -8.13 20.14 23.16
C ASP A 173 -9.66 20.28 23.22
N PHE A 174 -10.26 19.64 24.23
CA PHE A 174 -11.70 19.68 24.46
C PHE A 174 -12.17 20.99 25.12
N GLU A 175 -11.25 21.82 25.62
CA GLU A 175 -11.58 23.08 26.29
C GLU A 175 -11.54 24.28 25.34
N ALA A 176 -10.89 24.16 24.18
CA ALA A 176 -10.85 25.17 23.13
C ALA A 176 -12.10 25.22 22.21
N VAL A 177 -13.23 24.61 22.61
CA VAL A 177 -14.47 24.61 21.81
C VAL A 177 -15.46 25.66 22.35
N PRO A 178 -15.50 26.89 21.81
CA PRO A 178 -16.75 27.64 21.84
C PRO A 178 -17.77 26.87 20.99
N ASP A 179 -18.96 26.63 21.54
CA ASP A 179 -20.12 25.91 21.01
C ASP A 179 -20.19 25.74 19.46
N ALA A 180 -19.43 24.79 18.89
CA ALA A 180 -19.75 24.02 17.67
C ALA A 180 -18.49 23.34 17.08
N PRO A 181 -18.19 22.07 17.42
CA PRO A 181 -17.08 21.33 16.79
C PRO A 181 -17.31 20.98 15.30
N PHE A 182 -18.39 21.48 14.68
CA PHE A 182 -18.76 21.25 13.28
C PHE A 182 -18.92 22.54 12.45
N GLU A 183 -18.66 23.73 13.02
CA GLU A 183 -18.67 24.98 12.27
C GLU A 183 -17.35 25.22 11.52
N ALA A 184 -17.07 24.38 10.52
CA ALA A 184 -16.16 24.75 9.43
C ALA A 184 -16.22 23.82 8.21
N GLY A 185 -17.19 22.90 8.09
CA GLY A 185 -17.43 22.19 6.83
C GLY A 185 -16.19 21.58 6.14
N LYS A 186 -15.15 21.21 6.89
CA LYS A 186 -13.86 20.73 6.37
C LYS A 186 -13.39 19.57 7.26
N MET A 187 -13.17 18.41 6.66
CA MET A 187 -12.49 17.28 7.30
C MET A 187 -11.08 17.20 6.74
N VAL A 188 -10.08 17.03 7.60
CA VAL A 188 -8.69 16.76 7.18
C VAL A 188 -8.46 15.26 7.29
N ASP A 189 -8.08 14.63 6.19
CA ASP A 189 -7.64 13.24 6.19
C ASP A 189 -6.29 13.14 6.90
N THR A 190 -6.23 12.43 8.02
CA THR A 190 -5.01 12.27 8.83
C THR A 190 -3.92 11.48 8.11
N ASP A 191 -4.30 10.71 7.09
CA ASP A 191 -3.39 9.84 6.35
C ASP A 191 -2.70 10.55 5.20
N THR A 192 -3.36 11.58 4.64
CA THR A 192 -2.93 12.30 3.44
C THR A 192 -2.76 13.81 3.62
N GLY A 193 -3.28 14.37 4.71
CA GLY A 193 -3.37 15.82 4.94
C GLY A 193 -4.36 16.54 4.03
N VAL A 194 -5.16 15.82 3.23
CA VAL A 194 -6.11 16.42 2.29
C VAL A 194 -7.34 16.97 3.03
N VAL A 195 -7.71 18.21 2.71
CA VAL A 195 -8.90 18.85 3.27
C VAL A 195 -10.10 18.64 2.33
N THR A 196 -11.10 17.88 2.77
CA THR A 196 -12.35 17.66 2.03
C THR A 196 -13.49 18.53 2.58
N PRO A 197 -14.24 19.25 1.72
CA PRO A 197 -15.40 20.01 2.16
C PRO A 197 -16.57 19.06 2.49
N ILE A 198 -17.21 19.28 3.64
CA ILE A 198 -18.41 18.54 4.06
C ILE A 198 -19.61 19.09 3.27
N THR A 199 -19.95 18.46 2.13
CA THR A 199 -21.21 18.75 1.43
C THR A 199 -22.36 18.05 2.14
N VAL A 200 -23.06 18.77 3.02
CA VAL A 200 -24.30 18.28 3.64
C VAL A 200 -25.46 18.45 2.65
N GLU A 201 -25.57 17.59 1.65
CA GLU A 201 -26.83 17.46 0.92
C GLU A 201 -27.83 16.67 1.78
N LYS A 202 -28.64 17.39 2.57
CA LYS A 202 -29.79 16.77 3.23
C LYS A 202 -30.73 16.22 2.17
N PRO A 203 -31.07 14.91 2.16
CA PRO A 203 -32.11 14.41 1.27
C PRO A 203 -33.43 15.10 1.64
N LYS A 204 -34.01 15.85 0.68
CA LYS A 204 -35.34 16.45 0.84
C LYS A 204 -36.36 15.32 1.03
N ARG A 205 -36.77 15.06 2.28
CA ARG A 205 -37.91 14.18 2.58
C ARG A 205 -39.15 14.73 1.87
N GLY A 206 -39.59 14.04 0.83
CA GLY A 206 -40.80 14.34 0.08
C GLY A 206 -42.03 14.31 0.99
N ARG A 207 -42.81 15.40 0.97
CA ARG A 207 -44.09 15.53 1.65
C ARG A 207 -45.12 14.66 0.93
N LYS A 208 -45.60 13.56 1.55
CA LYS A 208 -46.76 12.81 1.03
C LYS A 208 -48.01 13.73 1.01
N PRO A 209 -48.74 13.84 -0.11
CA PRO A 209 -50.02 14.54 -0.12
C PRO A 209 -51.08 13.77 0.67
N LYS A 210 -51.86 14.50 1.47
CA LYS A 210 -53.02 13.99 2.23
C LYS A 210 -54.24 13.85 1.32
N ASN A 211 -55.04 12.83 1.64
CA ASN A 211 -56.45 12.58 1.29
C ASN A 211 -56.77 11.82 -0.02
N GLN A 212 -57.16 10.55 0.15
CA GLN A 212 -58.38 10.00 -0.47
C GLN A 212 -59.24 9.34 0.63
N PRO A 213 -60.57 9.51 0.62
CA PRO A 213 -61.45 8.99 1.65
C PRO A 213 -61.72 7.48 1.48
N LEU A 214 -61.95 6.83 2.62
CA LEU A 214 -62.28 5.41 2.80
C LEU A 214 -63.54 5.06 1.99
N ALA A 215 -63.44 4.16 1.01
CA ALA A 215 -64.61 3.56 0.38
C ALA A 215 -65.11 2.41 1.28
N THR A 216 -66.33 2.59 1.78
CA THR A 216 -67.13 1.64 2.55
C THR A 216 -67.35 0.33 1.80
N ALA A 217 -67.32 -0.76 2.56
CA ALA A 217 -67.71 -2.10 2.14
C ALA A 217 -69.17 -2.15 1.65
N ALA A 218 -69.43 -2.96 0.62
CA ALA A 218 -70.76 -3.45 0.30
C ALA A 218 -70.80 -4.96 0.61
N ALA A 219 -71.73 -5.33 1.49
CA ALA A 219 -72.15 -6.69 1.74
C ALA A 219 -73.27 -7.08 0.74
N CYS A 220 -73.42 -8.40 0.59
CA CYS A 220 -74.38 -9.17 -0.23
C CYS A 220 -73.98 -9.43 -1.67
#